data_AF-A0A1E9A2N0-F1
#
_entry.id   AF-A0A1E9A2N0-F1
#
_cell.length_a   1.000
_cell.length_b   1.000
_cell.length_c   1.000
_cell.angle_alpha   90.00
_cell.angle_beta   90.00
_cell.angle_gamma   90.00
#
_symmetry.space_group_name_H-M   'P 1'
#
loop_
_entity.id
_entity.type
_entity.pdbx_description
1 polymer ?
#
loop_
_entity_poly.entity_id
_entity_poly.type
_entity_poly.pdbx_seq_one_letter_code
_entity_poly.pdbx_strand_id
1 'polypeptide(L)' 'MHYETAHYAQNFLLAGTALDLGVFVTGAIKDSLIERKLKIDGVNEVPLYVSGVGQKTSGAL' A
#
# COMPACT_ATOMS: atom_id res chain seq x y z
N MET A 1 3.75 15.90 -1.76
CA MET A 1 3.18 14.64 -2.30
C MET A 1 3.05 13.57 -1.21
N HIS A 2 4.10 13.29 -0.42
CA HIS A 2 4.07 12.24 0.61
C HIS A 2 2.92 12.34 1.64
N TYR A 3 2.61 13.54 2.15
CA TYR A 3 1.54 13.73 3.14
C TYR A 3 0.18 13.25 2.64
N GLU A 4 -0.26 13.70 1.46
CA GLU A 4 -1.54 13.27 0.88
C GLU A 4 -1.59 11.76 0.69
N THR A 5 -0.55 11.14 0.11
CA THR A 5 -0.48 9.68 -0.05
C THR A 5 -0.46 8.92 1.27
N ALA A 6 0.14 9.48 2.33
CA ALA A 6 0.09 8.89 3.66
C ALA A 6 -1.31 8.99 4.27
N HIS A 7 -2.03 10.09 4.06
CA HIS A 7 -3.44 10.22 4.46
C HIS A 7 -4.33 9.20 3.73
N TYR A 8 -4.14 9.00 2.41
CA TYR A 8 -4.85 7.95 1.66
C TYR A 8 -4.54 6.55 2.20
N ALA A 9 -3.28 6.23 2.46
CA ALA A 9 -2.89 4.96 3.04
C ALA A 9 -3.53 4.76 4.43
N GLN A 10 -3.55 5.80 5.27
CA GLN A 10 -4.16 5.73 6.59
C GLN A 10 -5.66 5.44 6.52
N ASN A 11 -6.39 6.10 5.61
CA ASN A 11 -7.81 5.81 5.41
C ASN A 11 -8.03 4.36 4.96
N PHE A 12 -7.17 3.83 4.08
CA PHE A 12 -7.22 2.42 3.66
C PHE A 12 -7.02 1.46 4.85
N LEU A 13 -6.02 1.72 5.70
CA LEU A 13 -5.76 0.90 6.90
C LEU A 13 -6.94 0.94 7.89
N LEU A 14 -7.50 2.13 8.13
CA LEU A 14 -8.63 2.30 9.04
C LEU A 14 -9.90 1.63 8.50
N ALA A 15 -10.16 1.73 7.19
CA ALA A 15 -11.28 1.05 6.55
C ALA A 15 -11.16 -0.47 6.67
N GLY A 16 -9.98 -1.04 6.38
CA GLY A 16 -9.76 -2.49 6.54
C GLY A 16 -9.84 -2.93 8.01
N THR A 17 -9.35 -2.12 8.93
CA THR A 17 -9.48 -2.37 10.38
C THR A 17 -10.93 -2.41 10.83
N ALA A 18 -11.77 -1.46 10.36
CA ALA A 18 -13.19 -1.42 10.67
C ALA A 18 -13.97 -2.64 10.12
N LEU A 19 -13.45 -3.26 9.06
CA LEU A 19 -13.99 -4.49 8.45
C LEU A 19 -13.40 -5.77 9.04
N ASP A 20 -12.65 -5.69 10.14
CA ASP A 20 -11.95 -6.81 10.78
C ASP A 20 -10.94 -7.53 9.86
N LEU A 21 -10.35 -6.82 8.90
CA LEU A 21 -9.34 -7.37 7.98
C LEU A 21 -7.91 -7.15 8.48
N GLY A 22 -6.98 -7.97 7.98
CA GLY A 22 -5.55 -7.74 8.11
C GLY A 22 -5.11 -6.73 7.05
N VAL A 23 -4.40 -5.69 7.47
CA VAL A 23 -3.93 -4.62 6.58
C VAL A 23 -2.48 -4.25 6.86
N PHE A 24 -1.77 -3.80 5.82
CA PHE A 24 -0.44 -3.22 5.97
C PHE A 24 -0.20 -2.13 4.93
N VAL A 25 0.80 -1.30 5.20
CA VAL A 25 1.41 -0.38 4.23
C VAL A 25 2.93 -0.48 4.34
N THR A 26 3.64 -0.41 3.22
CA THR A 26 5.10 -0.31 3.20
C THR A 26 5.58 0.63 2.11
N GLY A 27 6.61 1.40 2.41
CA GLY A 27 7.40 2.15 1.42
C GLY A 27 8.70 1.44 1.03
N ALA A 28 9.02 0.30 1.65
CA ALA A 28 10.18 -0.50 1.29
C ALA A 28 9.87 -1.35 0.05
N ILE A 29 9.95 -0.71 -1.12
CA ILE A 29 9.58 -1.28 -2.42
C ILE A 29 10.70 -1.13 -3.44
N LYS A 30 10.62 -1.91 -4.52
CA LYS A 30 11.48 -1.74 -5.71
C LYS A 30 10.69 -1.02 -6.79
N ASP A 31 10.76 0.31 -6.76
CA ASP A 31 9.95 1.22 -7.58
C ASP A 31 9.98 0.84 -9.06
N SER A 32 11.18 0.69 -9.62
CA SER A 32 11.37 0.30 -11.03
C SER A 32 10.69 -1.02 -11.43
N LEU A 33 10.49 -1.96 -10.50
CA LEU A 33 9.77 -3.20 -10.80
C LEU A 33 8.27 -2.93 -10.93
N ILE A 34 7.71 -2.13 -10.02
CA ILE A 34 6.30 -1.72 -10.03
C ILE A 34 6.03 -0.88 -11.27
N GLU A 35 6.90 0.10 -11.55
CA GLU A 35 6.79 0.97 -12.71
C GLU A 35 6.72 0.19 -14.02
N ARG A 36 7.67 -0.72 -14.25
CA ARG A 36 7.66 -1.59 -15.44
C ARG A 36 6.41 -2.47 -15.50
N LYS A 37 5.97 -3.01 -14.37
CA LYS A 37 4.82 -3.93 -14.33
C LYS A 37 3.50 -3.22 -14.61
N LEU A 38 3.35 -2.00 -14.13
CA LEU A 38 2.14 -1.18 -14.26
C LEU A 38 2.21 -0.19 -15.43
N LYS A 39 3.33 -0.11 -16.14
CA LYS A 39 3.60 0.84 -17.24
C LYS A 39 3.54 2.30 -16.77
N ILE A 40 4.03 2.57 -15.57
CA ILE A 40 4.22 3.91 -15.01
C ILE A 40 5.57 4.45 -15.52
N ASP A 41 5.65 5.75 -15.81
CA ASP A 41 6.82 6.37 -16.43
C ASP A 41 7.93 6.78 -15.44
N GLY A 42 7.63 6.81 -14.14
CA GLY A 42 8.58 7.18 -13.09
C GLY A 42 8.88 8.69 -13.05
N VAL A 43 8.14 9.51 -13.80
CA VAL A 43 8.39 10.96 -13.92
C VAL A 43 7.11 11.75 -13.62
N ASN A 44 6.03 11.46 -14.35
CA ASN A 44 4.73 12.10 -14.13
C ASN A 44 3.91 11.33 -13.09
N GLU A 45 4.19 10.04 -12.94
CA GLU A 45 3.62 9.17 -11.90
C GLU A 45 4.73 8.30 -11.30
N VAL A 46 4.72 8.13 -9.97
CA VAL A 46 5.71 7.34 -9.22
C VAL A 46 5.03 6.57 -8.09
N PRO A 47 5.42 5.31 -7.83
CA PRO A 47 4.93 4.58 -6.66
C PRO A 47 5.56 5.15 -5.38
N LEU A 48 4.74 5.42 -4.35
CA LEU A 48 5.22 5.90 -3.05
C LEU A 48 5.03 4.86 -1.94
N TYR A 49 3.94 4.11 -1.98
CA TYR A 49 3.61 3.07 -1.00
C TYR A 49 2.90 1.91 -1.69
N VAL A 50 3.02 0.72 -1.11
CA VAL A 50 2.15 -0.42 -1.39
C VAL A 50 1.35 -0.73 -0.13
N SER A 51 0.03 -0.72 -0.27
CA SER A 51 -0.92 -1.14 0.76
C SER A 51 -1.54 -2.48 0.39
N GLY A 52 -1.62 -3.39 1.35
CA GLY A 52 -2.25 -4.70 1.18
C GLY A 52 -3.36 -4.93 2.20
N VAL A 53 -4.34 -5.73 1.80
CA VAL A 53 -5.47 -6.15 2.64
C VAL A 53 -5.75 -7.63 2.42
N GLY A 54 -6.13 -8.33 3.47
CA GLY A 54 -6.48 -9.74 3.42
C GLY A 54 -7.20 -10.21 4.68
N GLN A 55 -7.47 -11.51 4.75
CA GLN A 55 -7.99 -12.11 5.98
C GLN A 55 -6.94 -12.03 7.08
N LYS A 56 -7.38 -11.75 8.32
CA LYS A 56 -6.50 -11.91 9.47
C LYS A 56 -6.14 -13.37 9.59
N THR A 57 -4.85 -13.70 9.53
CA THR A 57 -4.41 -15.03 9.93
C THR A 57 -4.65 -15.14 11.44
N SER A 58 -5.51 -16.06 11.88
CA SER A 58 -5.54 -16.46 13.30
C SER A 58 -4.14 -16.97 13.62
N GLY A 59 -3.39 -16.25 14.46
CA GLY A 59 -1.98 -16.52 14.70
C GLY A 59 -1.69 -18.01 14.94
N ALA A 60 -1.15 -18.66 13.92
CA ALA A 60 -0.39 -19.89 13.98
C ALA A 60 0.80 -19.65 13.07
N LEU A 61 1.89 -19.19 13.69
CA LEU A 61 3.24 -19.39 13.14
C LEU A 61 3.63 -20.85 13.39
#